data_AF-A0AAD8BW65-F1
#
_entry.id   AF-A0AAD8BW65-F1
#
_cell.length_a   1.000
_cell.length_b   1.000
_cell.length_c   1.000
_cell.angle_alpha   90.00
_cell.angle_beta   90.00
_cell.angle_gamma   90.00
#
_symmetry.space_group_name_H-M   'P 1'
#
loop_
_entity.id
_entity.type
_entity.pdbx_description
1 polymer ?
#
loop_
_entity_poly.entity_id
_entity_poly.type
_entity_poly.pdbx_seq_one_letter_code
_entity_poly.pdbx_strand_id
1 'polypeptide(L)' 'RNPMSLNYGSLGPLIGMCFIHCFDVTGLNLDEHGNRSPWWSARAADRYVINWKCLKDQLANYLVKEANMT' A
#
# COMPACT_ATOMS: atom_id res chain seq x y z
N ARG A 1 7.16 8.16 30.61
CA ARG A 1 7.22 7.16 29.51
C ARG A 1 5.86 7.15 28.86
N ASN A 2 5.77 7.37 27.54
CA ASN A 2 4.49 7.20 26.84
C ASN A 2 4.11 5.71 26.84
N PRO A 3 2.82 5.37 27.04
CA PRO A 3 2.35 4.00 26.87
C PRO A 3 2.59 3.55 25.43
N MET A 4 3.03 2.30 25.26
CA MET A 4 3.38 1.76 23.93
C MET A 4 2.20 1.83 22.95
N SER A 5 0.97 1.70 23.43
CA SER A 5 -0.25 1.83 22.61
C SER A 5 -0.32 3.17 21.87
N LEU A 6 0.09 4.27 22.51
CA LEU A 6 0.11 5.58 21.85
C LEU A 6 1.20 5.66 20.79
N ASN A 7 2.38 5.08 21.02
CA ASN A 7 3.45 5.06 20.03
C ASN A 7 3.06 4.20 18.82
N TYR A 8 2.46 3.02 19.05
CA TYR A 8 1.96 2.16 17.97
C TYR A 8 0.79 2.76 17.23
N GLY A 9 -0.08 3.54 17.88
CA GLY A 9 -1.22 4.18 17.23
C GLY A 9 -0.88 5.46 16.47
N SER A 10 0.15 6.21 16.90
CA SER A 10 0.55 7.47 16.27
C SER A 10 1.66 7.30 15.25
N LEU A 11 2.78 6.66 15.63
CA LEU A 11 3.95 6.49 14.77
C LEU A 11 3.91 5.18 13.99
N GLY A 12 3.34 4.13 14.58
CA GLY A 12 3.24 2.81 13.94
C GLY A 12 2.62 2.84 12.54
N PRO A 13 1.50 3.55 12.29
CA PRO A 13 0.88 3.58 10.97
C PRO A 13 1.74 4.31 9.94
N LEU A 14 2.46 5.35 10.35
CA LEU A 14 3.35 6.11 9.46
C LEU A 14 4.52 5.25 9.00
N ILE A 15 5.17 4.55 9.92
CA ILE A 15 6.27 3.63 9.61
C ILE A 15 5.74 2.49 8.73
N GLY A 16 4.59 1.93 9.07
CA GLY A 16 3.94 0.88 8.29
C GLY A 16 3.62 1.30 6.86
N MET A 17 3.08 2.51 6.67
CA MET A 17 2.80 3.08 5.35
C MET A 17 4.07 3.22 4.51
N CYS A 18 5.12 3.83 5.08
CA CYS A 18 6.41 3.97 4.39
C CYS A 18 6.99 2.61 3.98
N PHE A 19 6.86 1.61 4.85
CA PHE A 19 7.30 0.25 4.54
C PHE A 19 6.46 -0.39 3.43
N ILE A 20 5.13 -0.22 3.46
CA ILE A 20 4.22 -0.77 2.44
C ILE A 20 4.47 -0.16 1.06
N HIS A 21 4.87 1.11 0.96
CA HIS A 21 5.24 1.73 -0.32
C HIS A 21 6.38 1.01 -1.04
N CYS A 22 7.29 0.34 -0.31
CA CYS A 22 8.32 -0.50 -0.92
C CYS A 22 7.75 -1.76 -1.60
N PHE A 23 6.48 -2.09 -1.39
CA PHE A 23 5.80 -3.28 -1.91
C PHE A 23 4.49 -2.93 -2.64
N ASP A 24 4.28 -1.65 -2.95
CA ASP A 24 3.14 -1.24 -3.76
C ASP A 24 3.37 -1.55 -5.25
N VAL A 25 2.47 -1.11 -6.13
CA VAL A 25 2.58 -1.30 -7.59
C VAL A 25 3.92 -0.84 -8.18
N THR A 26 4.57 0.13 -7.53
CA THR A 26 5.91 0.62 -7.90
C THR A 26 6.98 -0.32 -7.35
N GLY A 27 6.87 -0.67 -6.06
CA GLY A 27 7.79 -1.56 -5.36
C GLY A 27 7.89 -2.96 -5.94
N LEU A 28 6.81 -3.46 -6.55
CA LEU A 28 6.78 -4.77 -7.23
C LEU A 28 7.84 -4.89 -8.35
N ASN A 29 8.26 -3.77 -8.93
CA ASN A 29 9.24 -3.73 -10.01
C ASN A 29 10.64 -3.29 -9.56
N LEU A 30 10.83 -2.99 -8.27
CA LEU A 30 12.10 -2.46 -7.74
C LEU A 30 12.74 -3.47 -6.80
N ASP A 31 13.97 -3.89 -7.11
CA ASP A 31 14.75 -4.74 -6.21
C ASP A 31 15.25 -3.98 -4.96
N GLU A 32 15.96 -4.66 -4.07
CA GLU A 32 16.51 -4.12 -2.83
C GLU A 32 17.50 -2.96 -3.03
N HIS A 33 18.00 -2.77 -4.25
CA HIS A 33 18.91 -1.69 -4.63
C HIS A 33 18.20 -0.56 -5.38
N GLY A 34 16.89 -0.71 -5.64
CA GLY A 34 16.10 0.25 -6.40
C GLY A 34 16.26 0.12 -7.92
N ASN A 35 16.79 -0.99 -8.42
CA ASN A 35 16.82 -1.25 -9.86
C ASN A 35 15.49 -1.83 -10.33
N ARG A 36 15.12 -1.53 -11.58
CA ARG A 36 13.96 -2.14 -12.21
C ARG A 36 14.25 -3.60 -12.57
N SER A 37 13.83 -4.51 -11.70
CA SER A 37 14.01 -5.94 -11.87
C SER A 37 12.76 -6.67 -11.36
N PRO A 38 12.10 -7.52 -12.18
CA PRO A 38 10.99 -8.33 -11.72
C PRO A 38 11.49 -9.45 -10.80
N TRP A 39 11.55 -9.17 -9.50
CA TRP A 39 12.03 -10.11 -8.47
C TRP A 39 10.91 -11.00 -7.88
N TRP A 40 9.65 -10.68 -8.19
CA TRP A 40 8.50 -11.50 -7.81
C TRP A 40 8.33 -12.66 -8.79
N SER A 41 7.92 -13.83 -8.27
CA SER A 41 7.43 -14.90 -9.15
C SER A 41 6.17 -14.44 -9.90
N ALA A 42 5.98 -14.91 -11.14
CA ALA A 42 4.81 -14.58 -11.95
C ALA A 42 3.50 -14.83 -11.20
N ARG A 43 3.40 -15.96 -10.50
CA ARG A 43 2.23 -16.31 -9.66
C ARG A 43 1.96 -15.27 -8.55
N ALA A 44 3.00 -14.76 -7.92
CA ALA A 44 2.85 -13.78 -6.84
C ALA A 44 2.42 -12.41 -7.39
N ALA A 45 2.99 -11.99 -8.53
CA ALA A 45 2.60 -10.77 -9.22
C ALA A 45 1.14 -10.82 -9.68
N ASP A 46 0.71 -11.91 -10.31
CA ASP A 46 -0.69 -12.10 -10.71
C ASP A 46 -1.64 -12.03 -9.51
N ARG A 47 -1.27 -12.69 -8.40
CA ARG A 47 -2.08 -12.68 -7.19
C ARG A 47 -2.16 -11.29 -6.57
N TYR A 48 -1.07 -10.53 -6.62
CA TYR A 48 -1.06 -9.14 -6.16
C TYR A 48 -2.08 -8.30 -6.93
N VAL A 49 -2.08 -8.35 -8.27
CA VAL A 49 -3.02 -7.58 -9.10
C VAL A 49 -4.47 -7.95 -8.80
N ILE A 50 -4.76 -9.25 -8.63
CA ILE A 50 -6.10 -9.74 -8.28
C ILE A 50 -6.56 -9.16 -6.93
N ASN A 51 -5.70 -9.20 -5.92
CA ASN A 51 -6.04 -8.71 -4.58
C ASN A 51 -6.19 -7.17 -4.57
N TRP A 52 -5.31 -6.45 -5.27
CA TRP A 52 -5.35 -4.99 -5.40
C TRP A 52 -6.66 -4.50 -6.03
N LYS A 53 -7.18 -5.23 -7.02
CA LYS A 53 -8.42 -4.88 -7.71
C LYS A 53 -9.61 -4.69 -6.75
N CYS A 54 -9.75 -5.55 -5.74
CA CYS A 54 -10.84 -5.46 -4.76
C CYS A 54 -10.83 -4.10 -4.02
N LEU A 55 -9.65 -3.69 -3.55
CA LEU A 55 -9.47 -2.41 -2.85
C LEU A 55 -9.70 -1.22 -3.77
N LYS A 56 -9.20 -1.30 -5.01
CA LYS A 56 -9.43 -0.26 -6.03
C LYS A 56 -10.91 -0.07 -6.31
N ASP A 57 -11.64 -1.16 -6.53
CA ASP A 57 -13.07 -1.13 -6.84
C ASP A 57 -13.89 -0.62 -5.64
N GLN A 58 -13.50 -0.98 -4.41
CA GLN A 58 -14.13 -0.45 -3.20
C GLN A 58 -13.93 1.06 -3.07
N LEU A 59 -12.70 1.56 -3.28
CA LEU A 59 -12.37 2.97 -3.14
C LEU A 59 -12.94 3.82 -4.28
N ALA A 60 -13.02 3.28 -5.50
CA ALA A 60 -13.62 3.98 -6.64
C ALA A 60 -15.11 4.29 -6.44
N ASN A 61 -15.81 3.48 -5.66
CA ASN A 61 -17.23 3.68 -5.33
C ASN A 61 -17.45 4.51 -4.06
N TYR A 62 -16.39 5.01 -3.44
CA TYR A 62 -16.49 5.84 -2.25
C TYR A 62 -16.82 7.29 -2.66
N LEU A 63 -18.07 7.70 -2.45
CA LEU A 63 -18.49 9.09 -2.61
C LEU A 63 -18.06 9.89 -1.38
N VAL A 64 -17.08 10.76 -1.56
CA VAL A 64 -16.74 11.77 -0.56
C VAL A 64 -17.80 12.87 -0.64
N LYS A 65 -18.74 12.88 0.32
CA LYS A 65 -19.87 13.81 0.34
C LYS A 65 -19.41 15.28 0.38
N GLU A 66 -18.25 15.54 0.97
CA GLU A 66 -17.61 16.85 1.04
C GLU A 66 -16.89 17.23 -0.25
N ALA A 67 -16.51 16.26 -1.08
CA ALA A 67 -15.90 16.48 -2.40
C ALA A 67 -16.97 16.42 -3.49
N ASN A 68 -18.15 17.00 -3.23
CA ASN A 68 -19.14 17.34 -4.26
C ASN A 68 -18.58 18.45 -5.17
N MET A 69 -17.44 18.15 -5.80
CA MET A 69 -16.96 18.80 -7.00
C MET A 69 -17.83 18.24 -8.12
N THR A 70 -18.86 19.03 -8.46
CA THR A 70 -19.65 18.89 -9.69
C THR A 70 -18.80 18.61 -10.91
#